data_AF-A0A7Y4ZL56-F1
#
_entry.id   AF-A0A7Y4ZL56-F1
#
_cell.length_a   1.000
_cell.length_b   1.000
_cell.length_c   1.000
_cell.angle_alpha   90.00
_cell.angle_beta   90.00
_cell.angle_gamma   90.00
#
_symmetry.space_group_name_H-M   'P 1'
#
loop_
_entity.id
_entity.type
_entity.pdbx_description
1 polymer ?
#
loop_
_entity_poly.entity_id
_entity_poly.type
_entity_poly.pdbx_seq_one_letter_code
_entity_poly.pdbx_strand_id
1 'polypeptide(L)'
;MWFVLLFGAIALGSSAYFAARPTHQRLAFIKWMMLTTGFAVVSGTTSGLGAVFHGLGDMMNVESAQRTRILFTGLAECMSAGTLGFSLLGLTAMLTAVGSRRLASMSG
;
A
#
# COMPACT_ATOMS: atom_id res chain seq x y z
N MET A 1 3.17 -8.23 -4.79
CA MET A 1 1.85 -7.54 -4.85
C MET A 1 0.79 -8.13 -3.94
N TRP A 2 0.67 -9.47 -3.83
CA TRP A 2 -0.33 -10.14 -2.98
C TRP A 2 -0.36 -9.67 -1.51
N PHE A 3 0.80 -9.43 -0.89
CA PHE A 3 0.86 -8.93 0.48
C PHE A 3 0.25 -7.53 0.65
N VAL A 4 0.48 -6.61 -0.30
CA VAL A 4 -0.10 -5.25 -0.27
C VAL A 4 -1.62 -5.33 -0.37
N LEU A 5 -2.14 -6.22 -1.24
CA LEU A 5 -3.57 -6.46 -1.36
C LEU A 5 -4.16 -7.08 -0.10
N LEU A 6 -3.50 -8.10 0.47
CA LEU A 6 -3.97 -8.78 1.66
C LEU A 6 -4.04 -7.82 2.86
N PHE A 7 -2.94 -7.14 3.19
CA PHE A 7 -2.89 -6.23 4.32
C PHE A 7 -3.76 -4.99 4.09
N GLY A 8 -3.75 -4.44 2.87
CA GLY A 8 -4.59 -3.30 2.51
C GLY A 8 -6.09 -3.62 2.53
N ALA A 9 -6.51 -4.81 2.10
CA ALA A 9 -7.90 -5.24 2.19
C ALA A 9 -8.36 -5.48 3.64
N ILE A 10 -7.49 -6.04 4.49
CA ILE A 10 -7.76 -6.20 5.93
C ILE A 10 -7.87 -4.83 6.61
N ALA A 11 -6.98 -3.88 6.27
CA ALA A 11 -7.02 -2.51 6.77
C ALA A 11 -8.32 -1.79 6.34
N LEU A 12 -8.69 -1.94 5.06
CA LEU A 12 -9.90 -1.34 4.52
C LEU A 12 -11.16 -1.94 5.16
N GLY A 13 -11.23 -3.27 5.28
CA GLY A 13 -12.36 -3.97 5.91
C GLY A 13 -12.51 -3.61 7.40
N SER A 14 -11.40 -3.54 8.14
CA SER A 14 -11.43 -3.16 9.55
C SER A 14 -11.82 -1.69 9.75
N SER A 15 -11.38 -0.78 8.88
CA SER A 15 -11.79 0.63 8.93
C SER A 15 -13.25 0.85 8.51
N ALA A 16 -13.75 0.11 7.51
CA ALA A 16 -15.16 0.12 7.14
C ALA A 16 -16.05 -0.37 8.28
N TYR A 17 -15.65 -1.46 8.96
CA TYR A 17 -16.35 -1.97 10.13
C TYR A 17 -16.29 -0.99 11.32
N PHE A 18 -15.17 -0.30 11.52
CA PHE A 18 -15.04 0.75 12.52
C PHE A 18 -15.92 1.97 12.21
N ALA A 19 -16.06 2.36 10.94
CA ALA A 19 -16.97 3.43 10.53
C ALA A 19 -18.44 3.10 10.83
N ALA A 20 -18.81 1.82 10.77
CA ALA A 20 -20.15 1.34 11.12
C ALA A 20 -20.35 1.17 12.64
N ARG A 21 -19.34 0.67 13.37
CA ARG A 21 -19.37 0.46 14.83
C ARG A 21 -18.12 1.07 15.50
N PRO A 22 -18.16 2.37 15.86
CA PRO A 22 -17.02 3.06 16.43
C PRO A 22 -16.76 2.57 17.87
N THR A 23 -15.51 2.20 18.17
CA THR A 23 -15.07 1.76 19.51
C THR A 23 -13.63 2.20 19.74
N HIS A 24 -13.33 2.90 20.85
CA HIS A 24 -12.00 3.49 21.12
C HIS A 24 -10.82 2.50 20.97
N GLN A 25 -10.99 1.24 21.37
CA GLN A 25 -9.94 0.22 21.29
C GLN A 25 -9.48 -0.09 19.86
N ARG A 26 -10.31 0.17 18.84
CA ARG A 26 -10.02 -0.17 17.43
C ARG A 26 -9.12 0.84 16.73
N LEU A 27 -9.00 2.07 17.25
CA LEU A 27 -8.15 3.11 16.66
C LEU A 27 -6.66 2.73 16.69
N ALA A 28 -6.19 2.16 17.79
CA ALA A 28 -4.81 1.70 17.91
C ALA A 28 -4.50 0.60 16.88
N PHE A 29 -5.40 -0.36 16.72
CA PHE A 29 -5.27 -1.44 15.73
C PHE A 29 -5.21 -0.90 14.30
N ILE A 30 -6.11 0.02 13.93
CA ILE A 30 -6.15 0.59 12.57
C ILE A 30 -4.87 1.37 12.27
N LYS A 31 -4.33 2.13 13.24
CA LYS A 31 -3.05 2.84 13.10
C LYS A 31 -1.89 1.88 12.81
N TRP A 32 -1.78 0.80 13.58
CA TRP A 32 -0.74 -0.21 13.35
C TRP A 32 -0.92 -0.90 11.99
N MET A 33 -2.16 -1.19 11.59
CA MET A 33 -2.43 -1.84 10.30
C MET A 33 -2.11 -0.93 9.10
N MET A 34 -2.38 0.38 9.21
CA MET A 34 -1.94 1.37 8.23
C MET A 34 -0.41 1.43 8.14
N LEU A 35 0.29 1.39 9.28
CA LEU A 35 1.75 1.37 9.30
C LEU A 35 2.31 0.10 8.63
N THR A 36 1.77 -1.07 8.96
CA THR A 36 2.14 -2.35 8.33
C THR A 36 1.91 -2.32 6.82
N THR A 37 0.76 -1.80 6.37
CA THR A 37 0.45 -1.66 4.95
C THR A 37 1.44 -0.71 4.27
N GLY A 38 1.80 0.41 4.89
CA GLY A 38 2.84 1.32 4.40
C GLY A 38 4.20 0.64 4.24
N PHE A 39 4.66 -0.11 5.26
CA PHE A 39 5.90 -0.87 5.17
C PHE A 39 5.84 -1.98 4.11
N ALA A 40 4.70 -2.64 3.93
CA ALA A 40 4.51 -3.64 2.87
C ALA A 40 4.61 -3.01 1.47
N VAL A 41 4.08 -1.80 1.27
CA VAL A 41 4.20 -1.04 0.01
C VAL A 41 5.64 -0.67 -0.27
N VAL A 42 6.35 -0.12 0.73
CA VAL A 42 7.77 0.24 0.59
C VAL A 42 8.60 -1.01 0.28
N SER A 43 8.45 -2.08 1.06
CA SER A 43 9.16 -3.34 0.85
C SER A 43 8.89 -3.94 -0.53
N GLY A 44 7.64 -3.95 -0.98
CA GLY A 44 7.26 -4.44 -2.31
C GLY A 44 7.85 -3.60 -3.44
N THR A 45 7.86 -2.27 -3.28
CA THR A 45 8.43 -1.34 -4.27
C THR A 45 9.94 -1.50 -4.35
N THR A 46 10.63 -1.55 -3.21
CA THR A 46 12.10 -1.75 -3.16
C THR A 46 12.51 -3.11 -3.72
N SER A 47 11.75 -4.17 -3.41
CA SER A 47 12.01 -5.50 -3.96
C SER A 47 11.82 -5.56 -5.48
N GLY A 48 10.78 -4.91 -6.01
CA GLY A 48 10.57 -4.80 -7.45
C GLY A 48 11.70 -4.04 -8.15
N LEU A 49 12.11 -2.89 -7.59
CA LEU A 49 13.25 -2.12 -8.10
C LEU A 49 14.55 -2.94 -8.08
N GLY A 50 14.80 -3.66 -6.99
CA GLY A 50 15.96 -4.56 -6.87
C GLY A 50 15.98 -5.63 -7.96
N ALA A 51 14.84 -6.27 -8.25
CA ALA A 51 14.73 -7.25 -9.31
C ALA A 51 14.98 -6.65 -10.71
N VAL A 52 14.45 -5.45 -10.97
CA VAL A 52 14.67 -4.74 -12.24
C VAL A 52 16.15 -4.39 -12.42
N PHE A 53 16.80 -3.82 -11.41
CA PHE A 53 18.22 -3.46 -11.49
C PHE A 53 19.13 -4.68 -11.58
N HIS A 54 18.82 -5.76 -10.86
CA HIS A 54 19.57 -7.00 -10.93
C HIS A 54 19.48 -7.63 -12.33
N GLY A 55 18.27 -7.71 -12.89
CA GLY A 55 18.07 -8.22 -14.25
C GLY A 55 18.73 -7.36 -15.33
N LEU A 56 18.79 -6.03 -15.14
CA LEU A 56 19.51 -5.13 -16.03
C LEU A 56 21.03 -5.34 -16.01
N GLY A 57 21.58 -5.71 -14.85
CA GLY A 57 23.00 -6.05 -14.71
C GLY A 57 23.41 -7.27 -15.55
N ASP A 58 22.57 -8.30 -15.57
CA ASP A 58 22.81 -9.52 -16.36
C ASP A 58 22.64 -9.31 -17.87
N MET A 59 21.85 -8.30 -18.27
CA MET A 59 21.53 -8.01 -19.68
C MET A 59 22.54 -7.08 -20.36
N MET A 60 23.81 -7.07 -19.92
CA MET A 60 24.85 -6.17 -20.43
C MET A 60 25.15 -6.31 -21.94
N ASN A 61 24.79 -7.43 -22.56
CA ASN A 61 24.97 -7.69 -23.99
C ASN A 61 23.74 -7.35 -24.86
N VAL A 62 22.63 -6.94 -24.25
CA VAL A 62 21.39 -6.59 -24.96
C VAL A 62 21.48 -5.15 -25.49
N GLU A 63 20.91 -4.92 -26.68
CA GLU A 63 20.80 -3.60 -27.32
C GLU A 63 20.26 -2.53 -26.36
N SER A 64 20.86 -1.35 -26.39
CA SER A 64 20.56 -0.23 -25.48
C SER A 64 19.10 0.23 -25.54
N ALA A 65 18.47 0.19 -26.72
CA ALA A 65 17.05 0.53 -26.88
C ALA A 65 16.15 -0.47 -26.13
N GLN A 66 16.43 -1.77 -26.25
CA GLN A 66 15.65 -2.81 -25.60
C GLN A 66 15.87 -2.80 -24.08
N ARG A 67 17.08 -2.51 -23.62
CA ARG A 67 17.41 -2.32 -22.20
C ARG A 67 16.62 -1.18 -21.56
N THR A 68 16.55 -0.04 -22.26
CA THR A 68 15.79 1.14 -21.82
C THR A 68 14.30 0.82 -21.71
N ARG A 69 13.73 0.08 -22.68
CA ARG A 69 12.33 -0.35 -22.64
C ARG A 69 12.03 -1.26 -21.45
N ILE A 70 12.91 -2.22 -21.16
CA ILE A 70 12.79 -3.13 -20.00
C ILE A 70 12.85 -2.34 -18.70
N LEU A 71 13.77 -1.39 -18.58
CA LEU A 71 13.88 -0.51 -17.41
C LEU A 71 12.57 0.25 -17.15
N PHE A 72 12.04 0.95 -18.15
CA PHE A 72 10.81 1.73 -17.99
C PHE A 72 9.58 0.86 -17.72
N THR A 73 9.52 -0.32 -18.33
CA THR A 73 8.42 -1.27 -18.10
C THR A 73 8.48 -1.81 -16.68
N GLY A 74 9.66 -2.25 -16.22
CA GLY A 74 9.86 -2.71 -14.84
C GLY A 74 9.58 -1.62 -13.80
N LEU A 75 9.99 -0.37 -14.06
CA LEU A 75 9.65 0.78 -13.23
C LEU A 75 8.13 1.02 -13.17
N ALA A 76 7.45 0.98 -14.31
CA ALA A 76 5.99 1.14 -14.36
C ALA A 76 5.27 0.05 -13.55
N GLU A 77 5.73 -1.20 -13.66
CA GLU A 77 5.19 -2.31 -12.85
C GLU A 77 5.44 -2.10 -11.35
N CYS A 78 6.62 -1.62 -10.95
CA CYS A 78 6.90 -1.30 -9.54
C CYS A 78 6.01 -0.18 -9.00
N MET A 79 5.73 0.84 -9.82
CA MET A 79 4.87 1.97 -9.45
C MET A 79 3.40 1.56 -9.27
N SER A 80 2.95 0.49 -9.93
CA SER A 80 1.58 -0.04 -9.76
C SER A 80 1.33 -0.55 -8.33
N ALA A 81 2.35 -1.14 -7.67
CA ALA A 81 2.25 -1.56 -6.28
C ALA A 81 2.14 -0.36 -5.33
N GLY A 82 2.93 0.69 -5.61
CA GLY A 82 2.91 1.95 -4.87
C GLY A 82 1.54 2.62 -4.93
N THR A 83 1.05 2.89 -6.15
CA THR A 83 -0.24 3.56 -6.37
C THR A 83 -1.38 2.82 -5.69
N LEU A 84 -1.51 1.50 -5.92
CA LEU A 84 -2.57 0.71 -5.31
C LEU A 84 -2.49 0.73 -3.76
N GLY A 85 -1.30 0.53 -3.22
CA GLY A 85 -1.08 0.52 -1.77
C GLY A 85 -1.41 1.85 -1.09
N PHE A 86 -0.97 2.97 -1.69
CA PHE A 86 -1.31 4.30 -1.18
C PHE A 86 -2.79 4.64 -1.35
N SER A 87 -3.45 4.19 -2.41
CA SER A 87 -4.91 4.33 -2.55
C SER A 87 -5.67 3.61 -1.43
N LEU A 88 -5.28 2.38 -1.09
CA LEU A 88 -5.90 1.63 0.02
C LEU A 88 -5.66 2.31 1.37
N LEU A 89 -4.46 2.86 1.60
CA LEU A 89 -4.17 3.66 2.79
C LEU A 89 -5.04 4.93 2.86
N GLY A 90 -5.20 5.64 1.75
CA GLY A 90 -6.05 6.83 1.68
C GLY A 90 -7.52 6.53 2.01
N LEU A 91 -8.07 5.46 1.43
CA LEU A 91 -9.44 5.00 1.72
C LEU A 91 -9.59 4.58 3.19
N THR A 92 -8.61 3.84 3.72
CA THR A 92 -8.59 3.43 5.13
C THR A 92 -8.56 4.65 6.06
N ALA A 93 -7.73 5.64 5.77
CA ALA A 93 -7.65 6.88 6.54
C ALA A 93 -8.96 7.68 6.49
N MET A 94 -9.59 7.78 5.32
CA MET A 94 -10.89 8.42 5.15
C MET A 94 -11.98 7.75 6.00
N LEU A 95 -12.10 6.42 5.94
CA LEU A 95 -13.06 5.65 6.74
C LEU A 95 -12.80 5.79 8.24
N THR A 96 -11.53 5.80 8.63
CA THR A 96 -11.12 6.02 10.02
C THR A 96 -11.50 7.41 10.52
N ALA A 97 -11.34 8.45 9.69
CA ALA A 97 -11.77 9.80 10.01
C ALA A 97 -13.30 9.90 10.18
N VAL A 98 -14.08 9.24 9.31
CA VAL A 98 -15.54 9.15 9.44
C VAL A 98 -15.96 8.47 10.74
N GLY A 99 -15.35 7.32 11.07
CA GLY A 99 -15.60 6.61 12.33
C GLY A 99 -15.24 7.45 13.57
N SER A 100 -14.14 8.21 13.50
CA SER A 100 -13.68 9.08 14.59
C SER A 100 -14.65 10.25 14.81
N ARG A 101 -15.20 10.83 13.74
CA ARG A 101 -16.24 11.88 13.83
C ARG A 101 -17.53 11.35 14.47
N ARG A 102 -17.95 10.12 14.13
CA ARG A 102 -19.13 9.47 14.74
C ARG A 102 -18.92 9.18 16.23
N LEU A 103 -17.73 8.73 16.60
CA LEU A 103 -17.37 8.49 18.00
C LEU A 103 -17.44 9.78 18.82
N ALA A 104 -16.91 10.89 18.30
CA ALA A 104 -16.94 12.19 18.96
C ALA A 104 -18.37 12.72 19.17
N SER A 105 -19.30 12.45 18.25
CA SER A 105 -20.71 12.84 18.41
C SER A 105 -21.49 12.02 19.44
N MET A 106 -20.97 10.87 19.88
CA MET A 106 -21.62 10.03 20.92
C MET A 106 -21.14 10.36 22.33
N SER A 107 -20.05 11.13 22.46
CA SER A 107 -19.40 11.46 23.73
C SER A 107 -19.67 12.87 24.24
N GLY A 108 -20.42 13.69 23.49
CA GLY A 108 -20.83 15.05 23.88
C GLY A 108 -22.33 15.12 24.08
#